data_AF-A0A5C8ZQG3-F1
#
_entry.id   AF-A0A5C8ZQG3-F1
#
_cell.length_a   1.000
_cell.length_b   1.000
_cell.length_c   1.000
_cell.angle_alpha   90.00
_cell.angle_beta   90.00
_cell.angle_gamma   90.00
#
_symmetry.space_group_name_H-M   'P 1'
#
loop_
_entity.id
_entity.type
_entity.pdbx_description
1 polymer ?
#
loop_
_entity_poly.entity_id
_entity_poly.type
_entity_poly.pdbx_seq_one_letter_code
_entity_poly.pdbx_strand_id
1 'polypeptide(L)'
;MKALAEFVMRGRFQALLVTVAGAGSLMLCWISAAVVALVTLRKGASQGAWLLLWALLPAGTLMFVFGDSGPLALLVSTGILALVLRTTVSLPLAVLAGVPLGALTGFALMAFGQGLLEQMVGFFDQFLASLEQQLAAQGGQAVQLLRPTALQIAGMMGAATSLLSIVCLLLARWWQAALYNPGGFATEFRALYYPPAVTLALALAALALASLGVEYRTWAVICLIPLNFAGLALVHARAAWRGQGSGMLAVFYLLWLFLDPVKLAVVAAAIADSWLRFRQRWQSKSGSGPD
;
A
#
# COMPACT_ATOMS: atom_id res chain seq x y z
N MET A 1 -8.49 17.20 -4.98
CA MET A 1 -7.23 16.64 -5.54
C MET A 1 -7.14 16.62 -7.08
N LYS A 2 -8.24 16.71 -7.85
CA LYS A 2 -8.17 16.77 -9.33
C LYS A 2 -7.33 17.96 -9.85
N ALA A 3 -7.46 19.13 -9.23
CA ALA A 3 -6.70 20.34 -9.60
C ALA A 3 -5.17 20.16 -9.51
N LEU A 4 -4.68 19.40 -8.51
CA LEU A 4 -3.26 19.09 -8.40
C LEU A 4 -2.78 18.23 -9.58
N ALA A 5 -3.56 17.21 -9.94
CA ALA A 5 -3.26 16.37 -11.10
C ALA A 5 -3.29 17.16 -12.40
N GLU A 6 -4.26 18.07 -12.58
CA GLU A 6 -4.31 18.98 -13.72
C GLU A 6 -3.06 19.87 -13.78
N PHE A 7 -2.68 20.47 -12.66
CA PHE A 7 -1.49 21.33 -12.57
C PHE A 7 -0.21 20.59 -12.96
N VAL A 8 0.02 19.41 -12.37
CA VAL A 8 1.15 18.53 -12.67
C VAL A 8 1.20 18.17 -14.16
N MET A 9 0.04 17.93 -14.78
CA MET A 9 -0.04 17.51 -16.18
C MET A 9 0.03 18.66 -17.20
N ARG A 10 0.03 19.93 -16.77
CA ARG A 10 0.16 21.11 -17.65
C ARG A 10 1.54 21.22 -18.31
N GLY A 11 2.59 20.73 -17.67
CA GLY A 11 3.93 20.78 -18.24
C GLY A 11 5.00 20.10 -17.39
N ARG A 12 6.18 19.92 -18.00
CA ARG A 12 7.31 19.21 -17.38
C ARG A 12 7.82 19.91 -16.11
N PHE A 13 7.77 21.24 -16.08
CA PHE A 13 8.27 22.03 -14.96
C PHE A 13 7.34 21.95 -13.75
N GLN A 14 6.02 21.98 -13.96
CA GLN A 14 5.02 21.81 -12.92
C GLN A 14 5.13 20.44 -12.25
N ALA A 15 5.29 19.38 -13.06
CA ALA A 15 5.53 18.05 -12.55
C ALA A 15 6.83 17.98 -11.74
N LEU A 16 7.93 18.54 -12.26
CA LEU A 16 9.22 18.58 -11.55
C LEU A 16 9.12 19.31 -10.21
N LEU A 17 8.52 20.50 -10.19
CA LEU A 17 8.37 21.32 -8.98
C LEU A 17 7.63 20.56 -7.88
N VAL A 18 6.45 20.00 -8.18
CA VAL A 18 5.65 19.26 -7.18
C VAL A 18 6.40 18.01 -6.72
N THR A 19 7.05 17.31 -7.65
CA THR A 19 7.77 16.07 -7.33
C THR A 19 8.96 16.34 -6.42
N VAL A 20 9.81 17.31 -6.75
CA VAL A 20 11.03 17.62 -5.97
C VAL A 20 10.66 18.20 -4.62
N ALA A 21 9.71 19.15 -4.57
CA ALA A 21 9.22 19.72 -3.31
C ALA A 21 8.60 18.65 -2.39
N GLY A 22 7.83 17.72 -2.96
CA GLY A 22 7.25 16.62 -2.21
C GLY A 22 8.29 15.60 -1.74
N ALA A 23 9.26 15.25 -2.59
CA ALA A 23 10.26 14.23 -2.30
C ALA A 23 11.23 14.63 -1.17
N GLY A 24 11.48 15.93 -0.99
CA GLY A 24 12.28 16.45 0.13
C GLY A 24 11.54 16.54 1.46
N SER A 25 10.28 16.11 1.54
CA SER A 25 9.46 16.16 2.75
C SER A 25 8.94 14.79 3.13
N LEU A 26 9.11 14.44 4.41
CA LEU A 26 8.57 13.20 5.00
C LEU A 26 7.05 13.11 4.89
N MET A 27 6.36 14.24 5.03
CA MET A 27 4.90 14.28 5.00
C MET A 27 4.32 14.29 3.59
N LEU A 28 5.09 14.72 2.58
CA LEU A 28 4.62 14.94 1.20
C LEU A 28 5.23 14.00 0.17
N CYS A 29 6.17 13.12 0.56
CA CYS A 29 6.85 12.20 -0.36
C CYS A 29 5.86 11.27 -1.09
N TRP A 30 4.73 10.92 -0.47
CA TRP A 30 3.68 10.11 -1.11
C TRP A 30 3.00 10.85 -2.28
N ILE A 31 2.86 12.18 -2.22
CA ILE A 31 2.35 12.98 -3.35
C ILE A 31 3.36 12.92 -4.50
N SER A 32 4.64 13.07 -4.19
CA SER A 32 5.72 12.97 -5.17
C SER A 32 5.71 11.61 -5.88
N ALA A 33 5.60 10.51 -5.12
CA ALA A 33 5.49 9.16 -5.66
C ALA A 33 4.25 8.96 -6.54
N ALA A 34 3.08 9.48 -6.13
CA ALA A 34 1.87 9.44 -6.95
C ALA A 34 2.00 10.27 -8.24
N VAL A 35 2.71 11.40 -8.20
CA VAL A 35 2.98 12.22 -9.39
C VAL A 35 3.93 11.48 -10.36
N VAL A 36 5.01 10.88 -9.86
CA VAL A 36 5.91 10.04 -10.67
C VAL A 36 5.13 8.91 -11.33
N ALA A 37 4.27 8.22 -10.59
CA ALA A 37 3.39 7.20 -11.16
C ALA A 37 2.47 7.79 -12.24
N LEU A 38 1.77 8.90 -11.97
CA LEU A 38 0.83 9.49 -12.94
C LEU A 38 1.53 9.84 -14.26
N VAL A 39 2.71 10.47 -14.19
CA VAL A 39 3.52 10.81 -15.37
C VAL A 39 3.99 9.55 -16.09
N THR A 40 4.43 8.53 -15.37
CA THR A 40 4.81 7.22 -15.94
C THR A 40 3.64 6.60 -16.72
N LEU A 41 2.45 6.59 -16.13
CA LEU A 41 1.26 5.97 -16.71
C LEU A 41 0.76 6.73 -17.94
N ARG A 42 0.82 8.07 -17.94
CA ARG A 42 0.26 8.90 -19.03
C ARG A 42 1.27 9.28 -20.10
N LYS A 43 2.49 9.63 -19.73
CA LYS A 43 3.54 10.16 -20.64
C LYS A 43 4.61 9.12 -21.00
N GLY A 44 4.63 7.98 -20.31
CA GLY A 44 5.51 6.86 -20.63
C GLY A 44 6.67 6.68 -19.66
N ALA A 45 7.31 5.51 -19.76
CA ALA A 45 8.38 5.09 -18.85
C ALA A 45 9.57 6.06 -18.87
N SER A 46 9.97 6.56 -20.04
CA SER A 46 11.08 7.53 -20.16
C SER A 46 10.80 8.83 -19.39
N GLN A 47 9.61 9.41 -19.54
CA GLN A 47 9.25 10.65 -18.85
C GLN A 47 9.08 10.44 -17.34
N GLY A 48 8.52 9.30 -16.94
CA GLY A 48 8.44 8.89 -15.54
C GLY A 48 9.81 8.68 -14.89
N ALA A 49 10.72 8.00 -15.58
CA ALA A 49 12.08 7.74 -15.11
C ALA A 49 12.89 9.03 -14.99
N TRP A 50 12.76 9.94 -15.97
CA TRP A 50 13.39 11.26 -15.88
C TRP A 50 12.91 12.02 -14.64
N LEU A 51 11.60 12.00 -14.34
CA LEU A 51 11.05 12.68 -13.18
C LEU A 51 11.46 11.99 -11.87
N LEU A 52 11.47 10.66 -11.84
CA LEU A 52 11.94 9.86 -10.71
C LEU A 52 13.41 10.17 -10.38
N LEU A 53 14.27 10.29 -11.39
CA LEU A 53 15.69 10.63 -11.19
C LEU A 53 15.84 11.93 -10.40
N TRP A 54 15.07 12.96 -10.74
CA TRP A 54 15.07 14.23 -10.00
C TRP A 54 14.46 14.14 -8.61
N ALA A 55 13.43 13.30 -8.42
CA ALA A 55 12.83 13.03 -7.13
C ALA A 55 13.79 12.31 -6.16
N LEU A 56 14.66 11.46 -6.70
CA LEU A 56 15.62 10.69 -5.91
C LEU A 56 16.72 11.56 -5.31
N LEU A 57 17.02 12.74 -5.87
CA LEU A 57 18.01 13.65 -5.30
C LEU A 57 17.65 14.13 -3.88
N PRO A 58 16.50 14.82 -3.65
CA PRO A 58 16.13 15.25 -2.31
C PRO A 58 15.81 14.06 -1.38
N ALA A 59 15.27 12.95 -1.89
CA ALA A 59 15.06 11.75 -1.08
C ALA A 59 16.40 11.12 -0.63
N GLY A 60 17.40 11.10 -1.52
CA GLY A 60 18.76 10.66 -1.22
C GLY A 60 19.46 11.58 -0.23
N THR A 61 19.22 12.90 -0.27
CA THR A 61 19.75 13.81 0.75
C THR A 61 19.15 13.54 2.13
N LEU A 62 17.86 13.19 2.21
CA LEU A 62 17.25 12.81 3.50
C LEU A 62 17.88 11.53 4.05
N MET A 63 18.11 10.53 3.19
CA MET A 63 18.79 9.30 3.57
C MET A 63 20.22 9.57 4.05
N PHE A 64 20.97 10.41 3.35
CA PHE A 64 22.37 10.71 3.70
C PHE A 64 22.49 11.52 5.00
N VAL A 65 21.61 12.51 5.21
CA VAL A 65 21.70 13.42 6.37
C VAL A 65 21.02 12.84 7.61
N PHE A 66 19.85 12.22 7.45
CA PHE A 66 19.01 11.75 8.57
C PHE A 66 18.97 10.23 8.68
N GLY A 67 19.57 9.49 7.75
CA GLY A 67 19.46 8.02 7.72
C GLY A 67 18.10 7.51 7.23
N ASP A 68 17.17 8.38 6.83
CA ASP A 68 15.82 8.00 6.44
C ASP A 68 15.72 7.56 4.97
N SER A 69 15.60 6.26 4.75
CA SER A 69 15.44 5.64 3.43
C SER A 69 13.99 5.54 2.95
N GLY A 70 13.01 5.90 3.78
CA GLY A 70 11.58 5.74 3.52
C GLY A 70 11.10 6.46 2.25
N PRO A 71 11.37 7.77 2.07
CA PRO A 71 10.99 8.49 0.86
C PRO A 71 11.58 7.89 -0.41
N LEU A 72 12.83 7.44 -0.36
CA LEU A 72 13.53 6.80 -1.49
C LEU A 72 12.87 5.46 -1.83
N ALA A 73 12.67 4.60 -0.84
CA ALA A 73 12.03 3.30 -1.01
C ALA A 73 10.60 3.44 -1.58
N LEU A 74 9.85 4.44 -1.11
CA LEU A 74 8.50 4.73 -1.60
C LEU A 74 8.50 5.19 -3.06
N LEU A 75 9.38 6.13 -3.43
CA LEU A 75 9.51 6.64 -4.81
C LEU A 75 9.88 5.53 -5.80
N VAL A 76 10.90 4.73 -5.47
CA VAL A 76 11.37 3.63 -6.31
C VAL A 76 10.28 2.56 -6.43
N SER A 77 9.70 2.12 -5.31
CA SER A 77 8.65 1.09 -5.32
C SER A 77 7.44 1.55 -6.14
N THR A 78 6.97 2.78 -5.94
CA THR A 78 5.82 3.32 -6.68
C THR A 78 6.13 3.48 -8.17
N GLY A 79 7.34 3.89 -8.53
CA GLY A 79 7.80 3.98 -9.92
C GLY A 79 7.81 2.61 -10.62
N ILE A 80 8.31 1.57 -9.94
CA ILE A 80 8.29 0.19 -10.43
C ILE A 80 6.85 -0.30 -10.59
N LEU A 81 5.99 -0.08 -9.59
CA LEU A 81 4.58 -0.45 -9.66
C LEU A 81 3.85 0.23 -10.83
N ALA A 82 4.15 1.51 -11.09
CA ALA A 82 3.62 2.22 -12.24
C ALA A 82 4.11 1.62 -13.55
N LEU A 83 5.38 1.20 -13.64
CA LEU A 83 5.91 0.52 -14.82
C LEU A 83 5.20 -0.82 -15.03
N VAL A 84 5.06 -1.65 -13.99
CA VAL A 84 4.33 -2.93 -14.06
C VAL A 84 2.90 -2.71 -14.54
N LEU A 85 2.19 -1.72 -13.98
CA LEU A 85 0.82 -1.44 -14.39
C LEU A 85 0.73 -0.92 -15.83
N ARG A 86 1.73 -0.16 -16.29
CA ARG A 86 1.79 0.34 -17.66
C ARG A 86 2.04 -0.79 -18.67
N THR A 87 2.94 -1.72 -18.35
CA THR A 87 3.35 -2.78 -19.28
C THR A 87 2.34 -3.93 -19.31
N THR A 88 1.80 -4.31 -18.15
CA THR A 88 0.87 -5.43 -18.04
C THR A 88 -0.58 -5.03 -18.28
N VAL A 89 -0.91 -3.74 -18.13
CA VAL A 89 -2.29 -3.23 -18.14
C VAL A 89 -3.19 -4.00 -17.16
N SER A 90 -2.61 -4.51 -16.06
CA SER A 90 -3.27 -5.36 -15.08
C SER A 90 -3.07 -4.81 -13.68
N LEU A 91 -4.14 -4.25 -13.11
CA LEU A 91 -4.14 -3.76 -11.73
C LEU A 91 -3.83 -4.87 -10.71
N PRO A 92 -4.38 -6.10 -10.82
CA PRO A 92 -4.01 -7.20 -9.93
C PRO A 92 -2.50 -7.51 -9.95
N LEU A 93 -1.86 -7.52 -11.12
CA LEU A 93 -0.42 -7.79 -11.21
C LEU A 93 0.41 -6.65 -10.61
N ALA A 94 0.01 -5.40 -10.82
CA ALA A 94 0.68 -4.26 -10.20
C ALA A 94 0.56 -4.31 -8.67
N VAL A 95 -0.62 -4.57 -8.12
CA VAL A 95 -0.79 -4.72 -6.66
C VAL A 95 0.01 -5.92 -6.12
N LEU A 96 0.06 -7.03 -6.86
CA LEU A 96 0.83 -8.22 -6.47
C LEU A 96 2.34 -7.95 -6.46
N ALA A 97 2.84 -7.14 -7.38
CA ALA A 97 4.24 -6.72 -7.42
C ALA A 97 4.67 -5.91 -6.18
N GLY A 98 3.72 -5.40 -5.39
CA GLY A 98 4.02 -4.78 -4.09
C GLY A 98 4.60 -5.76 -3.07
N VAL A 99 4.34 -7.07 -3.19
CA VAL A 99 4.87 -8.08 -2.27
C VAL A 99 6.39 -8.17 -2.34
N PRO A 100 7.02 -8.48 -3.50
CA PRO A 100 8.47 -8.52 -3.59
C PRO A 100 9.11 -7.15 -3.30
N LEU A 101 8.47 -6.03 -3.66
CA LEU A 101 9.01 -4.69 -3.34
C LEU A 101 9.04 -4.41 -1.84
N GLY A 102 8.01 -4.80 -1.10
CA GLY A 102 7.99 -4.71 0.36
C GLY A 102 9.06 -5.58 1.00
N ALA A 103 9.19 -6.84 0.56
CA ALA A 103 10.21 -7.75 1.05
C ALA A 103 11.62 -7.23 0.76
N LEU A 104 11.89 -6.77 -0.47
CA LEU A 104 13.16 -6.18 -0.87
C LEU A 104 13.49 -4.93 -0.03
N THR A 105 12.49 -4.10 0.28
CA THR A 105 12.70 -2.93 1.14
C THR A 105 13.12 -3.35 2.55
N GLY A 106 12.43 -4.33 3.14
CA GLY A 106 12.81 -4.87 4.45
C GLY A 106 14.22 -5.48 4.44
N PHE A 107 14.55 -6.27 3.42
CA PHE A 107 15.88 -6.88 3.29
C PHE A 107 16.98 -5.82 3.06
N ALA A 108 16.72 -4.82 2.23
CA ALA A 108 17.64 -3.70 2.02
C ALA A 108 17.89 -2.94 3.32
N LEU A 109 16.85 -2.74 4.15
CA LEU A 109 17.01 -2.09 5.44
C LEU A 109 17.84 -2.92 6.41
N MET A 110 17.67 -4.25 6.43
CA MET A 110 18.53 -5.14 7.23
C MET A 110 19.99 -5.11 6.76
N ALA A 111 20.23 -5.05 5.45
CA ALA A 111 21.56 -5.08 4.86
C ALA A 111 22.30 -3.74 4.98
N PHE A 112 21.61 -2.62 4.78
CA PHE A 112 22.24 -1.30 4.63
C PHE A 112 21.77 -0.27 5.67
N GLY A 113 20.68 -0.54 6.39
CA GLY A 113 20.00 0.39 7.29
C GLY A 113 20.17 0.07 8.77
N GLN A 114 21.25 -0.61 9.16
CA GLN A 114 21.50 -1.03 10.55
C GLN A 114 21.41 0.15 11.53
N GLY A 115 22.01 1.29 11.19
CA GLY A 115 21.93 2.49 12.04
C GLY A 115 20.51 3.01 12.24
N LEU A 116 19.66 3.00 11.21
CA LEU A 116 18.24 3.39 11.34
C LEU A 116 17.48 2.37 12.19
N LEU A 117 17.74 1.07 11.99
CA LEU A 117 17.10 0.01 12.77
C LEU A 117 17.47 0.11 14.25
N GLU A 118 18.73 0.32 14.59
CA GLU A 118 19.19 0.51 15.97
C GLU A 118 18.53 1.71 16.63
N GLN A 119 18.45 2.85 15.93
CA GLN A 119 17.75 4.04 16.41
C GLN A 119 16.27 3.75 16.68
N MET A 120 15.60 3.04 15.78
CA MET A 120 14.18 2.70 15.93
C MET A 120 13.95 1.70 17.07
N VAL A 121 14.80 0.66 17.20
CA VAL A 121 14.75 -0.27 18.34
C VAL A 121 14.92 0.50 19.65
N GLY A 122 15.91 1.37 19.75
CA GLY A 122 16.15 2.19 20.93
C GLY A 122 14.99 3.13 21.25
N PHE A 123 14.39 3.75 20.24
CA PHE A 123 13.20 4.58 20.41
C PHE A 123 12.01 3.77 20.95
N PHE A 124 11.74 2.58 20.38
CA PHE A 124 10.68 1.71 20.87
C PHE A 124 10.92 1.23 22.30
N ASP A 125 12.16 0.89 22.65
CA ASP A 125 12.50 0.47 24.01
C ASP A 125 12.25 1.59 25.02
N GLN A 126 12.71 2.81 24.73
CA GLN A 126 12.45 3.98 25.58
C GLN A 126 10.95 4.28 25.71
N PHE A 127 10.22 4.25 24.59
CA PHE A 127 8.78 4.48 24.59
C PHE A 127 8.04 3.43 25.42
N LEU A 128 8.33 2.15 25.23
CA LEU A 128 7.70 1.07 25.98
C LEU A 128 8.07 1.13 27.47
N ALA A 129 9.33 1.39 27.82
CA ALA A 129 9.74 1.59 29.20
C ALA A 129 8.96 2.73 29.89
N SER A 130 8.74 3.84 29.16
CA SER A 130 7.96 4.97 29.68
C SER A 130 6.49 4.58 29.93
N LEU A 131 5.87 3.78 29.04
CA LEU A 131 4.51 3.29 29.21
C LEU A 131 4.40 2.29 30.37
N GLU A 132 5.37 1.39 30.52
CA GLU A 132 5.44 0.44 31.63
C GLU A 132 5.52 1.19 32.96
N GLN A 133 6.35 2.23 33.05
CA GLN A 133 6.47 3.05 34.24
C GLN A 133 5.17 3.82 34.56
N GLN A 134 4.48 4.35 33.55
CA GLN A 134 3.19 5.02 33.74
C GLN A 134 2.09 4.06 34.20
N LEU A 135 2.05 2.84 33.65
CA LEU A 135 1.10 1.80 34.05
C LEU A 135 1.35 1.33 35.49
N ALA A 136 2.62 1.13 35.86
CA ALA A 136 3.01 0.80 37.23
C ALA A 136 2.64 1.91 38.22
N ALA A 137 2.84 3.18 37.83
CA ALA A 137 2.46 4.33 38.65
C ALA A 137 0.93 4.47 38.85
N GLN A 138 0.13 3.97 37.92
CA GLN A 138 -1.34 3.96 38.01
C GLN A 138 -1.89 2.75 38.79
N GLY A 139 -1.04 2.00 39.49
CA GLY A 139 -1.44 0.81 40.25
C GLY A 139 -1.73 -0.42 39.39
N GLY A 140 -1.33 -0.39 38.11
CA GLY A 140 -1.34 -1.56 37.24
C GLY A 140 -0.28 -2.58 37.67
N GLN A 141 -0.51 -3.85 37.34
CA GLN A 141 0.55 -4.86 37.46
C GLN A 141 1.77 -4.44 36.64
N ALA A 142 2.98 -4.81 37.10
CA ALA A 142 4.19 -4.66 36.30
C ALA A 142 4.06 -5.53 35.05
N VAL A 143 3.64 -4.93 33.94
CA VAL A 143 3.54 -5.58 32.64
C VAL A 143 4.83 -5.33 31.88
N GLN A 144 5.47 -6.40 31.43
CA GLN A 144 6.60 -6.30 30.51
C GLN A 144 6.06 -6.41 29.08
N LEU A 145 6.08 -5.31 28.35
CA LEU A 145 5.65 -5.22 26.95
C LEU A 145 6.73 -5.84 26.05
N LEU A 146 6.33 -6.55 25.00
CA LEU A 146 7.28 -7.15 24.07
C LEU A 146 7.98 -6.05 23.25
N ARG A 147 9.32 -5.98 23.32
CA ARG A 147 10.11 -5.03 22.51
C ARG A 147 10.24 -5.56 21.08
N PRO A 148 10.02 -4.72 20.05
CA PRO A 148 10.21 -5.13 18.67
C PRO A 148 11.69 -5.27 18.34
N THR A 149 12.04 -6.34 17.62
CA THR A 149 13.41 -6.55 17.14
C THR A 149 13.69 -5.76 15.86
N ALA A 150 14.96 -5.60 15.51
CA ALA A 150 15.36 -4.99 14.24
C ALA A 150 14.73 -5.72 13.03
N LEU A 151 14.64 -7.05 13.08
CA LEU A 151 13.99 -7.86 12.05
C LEU A 151 12.50 -7.54 11.93
N GLN A 152 11.81 -7.40 13.06
CA GLN A 152 10.39 -7.06 13.08
C GLN A 152 10.15 -5.65 12.51
N ILE A 153 10.96 -4.67 12.90
CA ILE A 153 10.90 -3.28 12.40
C ILE A 153 11.18 -3.23 10.90
N ALA A 154 12.16 -3.98 10.40
CA ALA A 154 12.42 -4.07 8.97
C ALA A 154 11.22 -4.62 8.19
N GLY A 155 10.55 -5.65 8.73
CA GLY A 155 9.30 -6.16 8.19
C GLY A 155 8.17 -5.11 8.20
N MET A 156 8.07 -4.29 9.27
CA MET A 156 7.09 -3.20 9.35
C MET A 156 7.35 -2.14 8.26
N MET A 157 8.60 -1.75 8.06
CA MET A 157 9.00 -0.78 7.03
C MET A 157 8.75 -1.32 5.63
N GLY A 158 9.03 -2.61 5.40
CA GLY A 158 8.70 -3.29 4.15
C GLY A 158 7.20 -3.33 3.87
N ALA A 159 6.39 -3.69 4.88
CA ALA A 159 4.93 -3.69 4.78
C ALA A 159 4.36 -2.28 4.55
N ALA A 160 4.86 -1.27 5.27
CA ALA A 160 4.46 0.11 5.10
C ALA A 160 4.79 0.62 3.68
N THR A 161 5.99 0.32 3.18
CA THR A 161 6.42 0.71 1.83
C THR A 161 5.57 0.03 0.76
N SER A 162 5.30 -1.27 0.91
CA SER A 162 4.41 -2.01 0.01
C SER A 162 3.01 -1.39 -0.04
N LEU A 163 2.39 -1.20 1.13
CA LEU A 163 1.06 -0.61 1.25
C LEU A 163 1.01 0.79 0.65
N LEU A 164 1.91 1.68 1.08
CA LEU A 164 1.89 3.08 0.69
C LEU A 164 2.22 3.26 -0.80
N SER A 165 3.14 2.47 -1.35
CA SER A 165 3.43 2.51 -2.80
C SER A 165 2.24 2.06 -3.64
N ILE A 166 1.49 1.05 -3.20
CA ILE A 166 0.23 0.65 -3.85
C ILE A 166 -0.80 1.78 -3.73
N VAL A 167 -0.96 2.41 -2.56
CA VAL A 167 -1.87 3.55 -2.39
C VAL A 167 -1.49 4.71 -3.33
N CYS A 168 -0.22 5.05 -3.43
CA CYS A 168 0.27 6.07 -4.36
C CYS A 168 0.00 5.70 -5.83
N LEU A 169 0.19 4.43 -6.22
CA LEU A 169 -0.15 3.93 -7.55
C LEU A 169 -1.67 4.04 -7.83
N LEU A 170 -2.51 3.63 -6.88
CA LEU A 170 -3.96 3.71 -7.00
C LEU A 170 -4.43 5.17 -7.10
N LEU A 171 -3.83 6.07 -6.33
CA LEU A 171 -4.08 7.51 -6.43
C LEU A 171 -3.70 8.05 -7.82
N ALA A 172 -2.53 7.67 -8.33
CA ALA A 172 -2.07 8.05 -9.66
C ALA A 172 -3.03 7.55 -10.75
N ARG A 173 -3.52 6.31 -10.62
CA ARG A 173 -4.52 5.73 -11.54
C ARG A 173 -5.88 6.41 -11.42
N TRP A 174 -6.30 6.75 -10.22
CA TRP A 174 -7.52 7.54 -10.02
C TRP A 174 -7.41 8.93 -10.65
N TRP A 175 -6.28 9.62 -10.49
CA TRP A 175 -6.00 10.89 -11.18
C TRP A 175 -6.03 10.73 -12.69
N GLN A 176 -5.38 9.69 -13.22
CA GLN A 176 -5.38 9.39 -14.65
C GLN A 176 -6.81 9.20 -15.18
N ALA A 177 -7.64 8.42 -14.48
CA ALA A 177 -9.04 8.23 -14.83
C ALA A 177 -9.84 9.54 -14.73
N ALA A 178 -9.70 10.30 -13.65
CA ALA A 178 -10.43 11.56 -13.47
C ALA A 178 -10.14 12.61 -14.55
N LEU A 179 -8.95 12.58 -15.16
CA LEU A 179 -8.53 13.51 -16.22
C LEU A 179 -8.83 13.00 -17.64
N TYR A 180 -8.68 11.69 -17.87
CA TYR A 180 -8.66 11.15 -19.23
C TYR A 180 -9.67 10.02 -19.49
N ASN A 181 -10.23 9.40 -18.45
CA ASN A 181 -11.22 8.33 -18.56
C ASN A 181 -12.13 8.28 -17.32
N PRO A 182 -13.07 9.25 -17.16
CA PRO A 182 -13.86 9.38 -15.94
C PRO A 182 -14.61 8.09 -15.59
N GLY A 183 -14.45 7.61 -14.36
CA GLY A 183 -15.05 6.36 -13.88
C GLY A 183 -14.24 5.08 -14.16
N GLY A 184 -13.24 5.12 -15.05
CA GLY A 184 -12.44 3.94 -15.42
C GLY A 184 -11.72 3.28 -14.24
N PHE A 185 -11.19 4.07 -13.30
CA PHE A 185 -10.59 3.53 -12.08
C PHE A 185 -11.58 2.70 -11.25
N ALA A 186 -12.83 3.14 -11.17
CA ALA A 186 -13.83 2.46 -10.36
C ALA A 186 -14.21 1.09 -10.96
N THR A 187 -14.26 0.98 -12.28
CA THR A 187 -14.47 -0.30 -12.97
C THR A 187 -13.27 -1.22 -12.81
N GLU A 188 -12.04 -0.71 -12.97
CA GLU A 188 -10.80 -1.48 -12.81
C GLU A 188 -10.63 -1.99 -11.37
N PHE A 189 -10.82 -1.12 -10.37
CA PHE A 189 -10.67 -1.49 -8.97
C PHE A 189 -11.69 -2.55 -8.54
N ARG A 190 -12.96 -2.40 -8.92
CA ARG A 190 -14.00 -3.42 -8.66
C ARG A 190 -13.77 -4.74 -9.40
N ALA A 191 -12.97 -4.74 -10.46
CA ALA A 191 -12.58 -5.95 -11.17
C ALA A 191 -11.34 -6.63 -10.58
N LEU A 192 -10.65 -6.01 -9.59
CA LEU A 192 -9.45 -6.59 -8.97
C LEU A 192 -9.80 -7.90 -8.28
N TYR A 193 -9.19 -8.98 -8.76
CA TYR A 193 -9.44 -10.36 -8.36
C TYR A 193 -8.15 -11.18 -8.49
N TYR A 194 -8.00 -12.21 -7.67
CA TYR A 194 -6.91 -13.18 -7.75
C TYR A 194 -7.45 -14.61 -7.87
N PRO A 195 -6.87 -15.45 -8.73
CA PRO A 195 -7.26 -16.85 -8.83
C PRO A 195 -6.86 -17.64 -7.57
N PRO A 196 -7.52 -18.79 -7.30
CA PRO A 196 -7.26 -19.63 -6.12
C PRO A 196 -5.78 -19.94 -5.84
N ALA A 197 -5.01 -20.21 -6.90
CA ALA A 197 -3.59 -20.51 -6.77
C ALA A 197 -2.80 -19.34 -6.15
N VAL A 198 -3.07 -18.10 -6.59
CA VAL A 198 -2.40 -16.90 -6.08
C VAL A 198 -2.83 -16.62 -4.64
N THR A 199 -4.14 -16.72 -4.35
CA THR A 199 -4.63 -16.49 -2.99
C THR A 199 -4.10 -17.52 -2.00
N LEU A 200 -4.02 -18.79 -2.42
CA LEU A 200 -3.47 -19.87 -1.60
C LEU A 200 -1.97 -19.68 -1.37
N ALA A 201 -1.21 -19.33 -2.42
CA ALA A 201 0.22 -19.05 -2.29
C ALA A 201 0.50 -17.91 -1.32
N LEU A 202 -0.23 -16.79 -1.41
CA LEU A 202 -0.09 -15.66 -0.50
C LEU A 202 -0.48 -16.02 0.94
N ALA A 203 -1.57 -16.77 1.14
CA ALA A 203 -2.02 -17.20 2.45
C ALA A 203 -1.02 -18.18 3.11
N LEU A 204 -0.52 -19.15 2.36
CA LEU A 204 0.49 -20.10 2.85
C LEU A 204 1.82 -19.40 3.14
N ALA A 205 2.25 -18.46 2.30
CA ALA A 205 3.45 -17.66 2.56
C ALA A 205 3.31 -16.83 3.84
N ALA A 206 2.16 -16.17 4.03
CA ALA A 206 1.88 -15.43 5.26
C ALA A 206 1.88 -16.34 6.49
N LEU A 207 1.24 -17.52 6.41
CA LEU A 207 1.20 -18.48 7.50
C LEU A 207 2.59 -19.04 7.83
N ALA A 208 3.36 -19.40 6.81
CA ALA A 208 4.73 -19.89 6.96
C ALA A 208 5.59 -18.83 7.68
N LEU A 209 5.58 -17.57 7.21
CA LEU A 209 6.29 -16.48 7.86
C LEU A 209 5.83 -16.28 9.30
N ALA A 210 4.52 -16.21 9.55
CA ALA A 210 3.99 -16.03 10.90
C ALA A 210 4.34 -17.19 11.86
N SER A 211 4.54 -18.41 11.32
CA SER A 211 4.92 -19.59 12.09
C SER A 211 6.39 -19.61 12.52
N LEU A 212 7.26 -18.82 11.87
CA LEU A 212 8.69 -18.72 12.22
C LEU A 212 8.93 -17.92 13.51
N GLY A 213 7.94 -17.18 14.00
CA GLY A 213 8.03 -16.42 15.24
C GLY A 213 7.35 -15.06 15.15
N VAL A 214 7.28 -14.37 16.30
CA VAL A 214 6.62 -13.06 16.40
C VAL A 214 7.28 -12.02 15.49
N GLU A 215 8.60 -12.08 15.35
CA GLU A 215 9.39 -11.14 14.54
C GLU A 215 9.03 -11.17 13.04
N TYR A 216 8.60 -12.33 12.54
CA TYR A 216 8.24 -12.53 11.13
C TYR A 216 6.78 -12.19 10.83
N ARG A 217 5.94 -11.86 11.83
CA ARG A 217 4.53 -11.52 11.60
C ARG A 217 4.36 -10.28 10.74
N THR A 218 5.25 -9.30 10.86
CA THR A 218 5.21 -8.06 10.06
C THR A 218 5.62 -8.33 8.61
N TRP A 219 6.48 -9.32 8.37
CA TRP A 219 6.79 -9.83 7.04
C TRP A 219 5.60 -10.59 6.44
N ALA A 220 4.88 -11.39 7.23
CA ALA A 220 3.67 -12.07 6.80
C ALA A 220 2.59 -11.07 6.32
N VAL A 221 2.49 -9.89 6.93
CA VAL A 221 1.57 -8.82 6.50
C VAL A 221 1.82 -8.42 5.05
N ILE A 222 3.08 -8.41 4.58
CA ILE A 222 3.42 -8.05 3.19
C ILE A 222 2.65 -8.94 2.20
N CYS A 223 2.58 -10.24 2.47
CA CYS A 223 1.84 -11.21 1.65
C CYS A 223 0.31 -10.99 1.70
N LEU A 224 -0.21 -10.41 2.78
CA LEU A 224 -1.65 -10.16 2.96
C LEU A 224 -2.12 -8.86 2.30
N ILE A 225 -1.21 -7.92 1.97
CA ILE A 225 -1.56 -6.62 1.39
C ILE A 225 -2.37 -6.77 0.08
N PRO A 226 -1.96 -7.58 -0.92
CA PRO A 226 -2.75 -7.76 -2.14
C PRO A 226 -4.14 -8.35 -1.86
N LEU A 227 -4.23 -9.31 -0.93
CA LEU A 227 -5.51 -9.92 -0.54
C LEU A 227 -6.43 -8.88 0.12
N ASN A 228 -5.88 -7.98 0.92
CA ASN A 228 -6.64 -6.89 1.52
C ASN A 228 -7.24 -5.99 0.43
N PHE A 229 -6.45 -5.55 -0.55
CA PHE A 229 -6.97 -4.78 -1.69
C PHE A 229 -8.01 -5.54 -2.52
N ALA A 230 -7.85 -6.85 -2.71
CA ALA A 230 -8.84 -7.68 -3.38
C ALA A 230 -10.16 -7.80 -2.59
N GLY A 231 -10.09 -7.86 -1.26
CA GLY A 231 -11.26 -7.85 -0.39
C GLY A 231 -11.96 -6.48 -0.38
N LEU A 232 -11.20 -5.39 -0.35
CA LEU A 232 -11.75 -4.03 -0.48
C LEU A 232 -12.45 -3.85 -1.83
N ALA A 233 -11.84 -4.34 -2.92
CA ALA A 233 -12.44 -4.37 -4.25
C ALA A 233 -13.75 -5.18 -4.28
N LEU A 234 -13.81 -6.32 -3.59
CA LEU A 234 -15.03 -7.12 -3.46
C LEU A 234 -16.15 -6.34 -2.76
N VAL A 235 -15.84 -5.63 -1.66
CA VAL A 235 -16.82 -4.80 -0.95
C VAL A 235 -17.34 -3.68 -1.86
N HIS A 236 -16.47 -3.05 -2.65
CA HIS A 236 -16.87 -2.02 -3.63
C HIS A 236 -17.72 -2.60 -4.77
N ALA A 237 -17.40 -3.80 -5.24
CA ALA A 237 -18.19 -4.51 -6.25
C ALA A 237 -19.59 -4.85 -5.71
N ARG A 238 -19.67 -5.33 -4.46
CA ARG A 238 -20.93 -5.62 -3.78
C ARG A 238 -21.78 -4.38 -3.57
N ALA A 239 -21.17 -3.28 -3.13
CA ALA A 239 -21.85 -2.01 -2.90
C ALA A 239 -22.50 -1.50 -4.19
N ALA A 240 -21.74 -1.52 -5.29
CA ALA A 240 -22.23 -1.14 -6.62
C ALA A 240 -23.37 -2.06 -7.08
N TRP A 241 -23.23 -3.38 -6.91
CA TRP A 241 -24.28 -4.33 -7.28
C TRP A 241 -25.57 -4.15 -6.47
N ARG A 242 -25.47 -3.82 -5.18
CA ARG A 242 -26.65 -3.56 -4.31
C ARG A 242 -27.20 -2.14 -4.44
N GLY A 243 -26.63 -1.28 -5.28
CA GLY A 243 -27.01 0.13 -5.35
C GLY A 243 -26.80 0.89 -4.03
N GLN A 244 -25.86 0.46 -3.19
CA GLN A 244 -25.59 1.08 -1.89
C GLN A 244 -24.83 2.39 -2.07
N GLY A 245 -25.29 3.44 -1.37
CA GLY A 245 -24.64 4.76 -1.37
C GLY A 245 -23.30 4.78 -0.65
N SER A 246 -22.59 5.91 -0.78
CA SER A 246 -21.27 6.15 -0.18
C SER A 246 -21.25 6.05 1.35
N GLY A 247 -22.37 6.29 2.04
CA GLY A 247 -22.47 6.19 3.50
C GLY A 247 -22.18 4.79 4.04
N MET A 248 -22.59 3.73 3.33
CA MET A 248 -22.27 2.34 3.73
C MET A 248 -20.76 2.10 3.68
N LEU A 249 -20.10 2.58 2.61
CA LEU A 249 -18.65 2.46 2.46
C LEU A 249 -17.92 3.27 3.54
N ALA A 250 -18.44 4.43 3.93
CA ALA A 250 -17.85 5.23 5.01
C ALA A 250 -17.86 4.47 6.35
N VAL A 251 -18.99 3.85 6.72
CA VAL A 251 -19.09 3.01 7.92
C VAL A 251 -18.16 1.80 7.81
N PHE A 252 -18.14 1.13 6.66
CA PHE A 252 -17.25 -0.01 6.43
C PHE A 252 -15.76 0.37 6.62
N TYR A 253 -15.32 1.50 6.06
CA TYR A 253 -13.94 1.96 6.21
C TYR A 253 -13.61 2.36 7.64
N LEU A 254 -14.55 2.95 8.38
CA LEU A 254 -14.38 3.25 9.80
C LEU A 254 -14.18 1.96 10.60
N LEU A 255 -15.01 0.94 10.38
CA LEU A 255 -14.86 -0.38 11.00
C LEU A 255 -13.55 -1.05 10.59
N TRP A 256 -13.19 -1.02 9.31
CA TRP A 256 -11.96 -1.62 8.79
C TRP A 256 -10.70 -0.94 9.36
N LEU A 257 -10.73 0.36 9.60
CA LEU A 257 -9.61 1.11 10.15
C LEU A 257 -9.35 0.74 11.62
N PHE A 258 -10.41 0.70 12.43
CA PHE A 258 -10.31 0.55 13.89
C PHE A 258 -10.40 -0.91 14.40
N LEU A 259 -10.96 -1.84 13.62
CA LEU A 259 -11.18 -3.22 14.06
C LEU A 259 -10.33 -4.22 13.27
N ASP A 260 -9.31 -4.79 13.92
CA ASP A 260 -8.46 -5.83 13.32
C ASP A 260 -9.22 -7.07 12.82
N PRO A 261 -10.28 -7.56 13.50
CA PRO A 261 -11.10 -8.66 12.97
C PRO A 261 -11.71 -8.34 11.61
N VAL A 262 -12.02 -7.06 11.32
CA VAL A 262 -12.58 -6.64 10.03
C VAL A 262 -11.52 -6.73 8.94
N LYS A 263 -10.26 -6.37 9.23
CA LYS A 263 -9.15 -6.51 8.27
C LYS A 263 -8.93 -7.97 7.90
N LEU A 264 -8.96 -8.88 8.88
CA LEU A 264 -8.87 -10.32 8.65
C LEU A 264 -10.08 -10.86 7.88
N ALA A 265 -11.30 -10.40 8.20
CA ALA A 265 -12.50 -10.77 7.48
C ALA A 265 -12.45 -10.33 6.01
N VAL A 266 -11.87 -9.17 5.71
CA VAL A 266 -11.67 -8.69 4.33
C VAL A 266 -10.71 -9.61 3.56
N VAL A 267 -9.59 -10.01 4.18
CA VAL A 267 -8.66 -10.98 3.58
C VAL A 267 -9.33 -12.34 3.38
N ALA A 268 -10.05 -12.85 4.38
CA ALA A 268 -10.77 -14.11 4.29
C ALA A 268 -11.85 -14.06 3.20
N ALA A 269 -12.55 -12.93 3.05
CA ALA A 269 -13.53 -12.73 1.98
C ALA A 269 -12.89 -12.72 0.59
N ALA A 270 -11.69 -12.15 0.45
CA ALA A 270 -10.94 -12.20 -0.80
C ALA A 270 -10.56 -13.63 -1.20
N ILE A 271 -10.11 -14.44 -0.22
CA ILE A 271 -9.83 -15.86 -0.42
C ILE A 271 -11.14 -16.58 -0.76
N ALA A 272 -12.21 -16.40 0.01
CA ALA A 272 -13.49 -17.06 -0.27
C ALA A 272 -14.03 -16.72 -1.68
N ASP A 273 -13.89 -15.47 -2.13
CA ASP A 273 -14.30 -15.04 -3.47
C ASP A 273 -13.50 -15.74 -4.58
N SER A 274 -12.22 -16.06 -4.39
CA SER A 274 -11.43 -16.78 -5.40
C SER A 274 -11.95 -18.18 -5.68
N TRP A 275 -12.49 -18.86 -4.66
CA TRP A 275 -13.02 -20.23 -4.78
C TRP A 275 -14.51 -20.25 -5.13
N LEU A 276 -15.31 -19.42 -4.45
CA LEU A 276 -16.77 -19.45 -4.56
C LEU A 276 -17.32 -18.55 -5.67
N ARG A 277 -16.47 -17.68 -6.23
CA ARG A 277 -16.75 -16.79 -7.36
C ARG A 277 -18.02 -15.97 -7.14
N PHE A 278 -18.11 -15.28 -6.00
CA PHE A 278 -19.30 -14.53 -5.62
C PHE A 278 -19.70 -13.50 -6.69
N ARG A 279 -18.70 -12.85 -7.30
CA ARG A 279 -18.91 -11.82 -8.33
C ARG A 279 -19.60 -12.35 -9.59
N GLN A 280 -19.39 -13.61 -9.97
CA GLN A 280 -20.06 -14.20 -11.14
C GLN A 280 -21.57 -14.37 -10.91
N ARG A 281 -21.97 -14.60 -9.65
CA ARG A 281 -23.38 -14.73 -9.26
C ARG A 281 -24.12 -13.40 -9.22
N TRP A 282 -23.40 -12.28 -9.15
CA TRP A 282 -23.99 -10.94 -9.14
C TRP A 282 -24.37 -10.45 -10.53
N GLN A 283 -23.65 -10.91 -11.56
CA GLN A 283 -23.91 -10.55 -12.96
C GLN A 283 -25.15 -11.26 -13.54
N SER A 284 -25.50 -12.46 -13.07
CA SER A 284 -26.64 -13.20 -13.63
C SER A 284 -28.02 -12.60 -13.29
N LYS A 285 -28.10 -11.68 -12.32
CA LYS A 285 -29.38 -11.09 -11.87
C LYS A 285 -29.86 -9.88 -12.68
N SER A 286 -29.06 -9.35 -13.62
CA SER A 286 -29.45 -8.21 -14.46
C SER A 286 -29.93 -8.59 -15.86
N GLY A 287 -30.07 -9.89 -16.16
CA GLY A 287 -30.41 -10.39 -17.51
C GLY A 287 -31.76 -11.11 -17.63
N SER A 288 -32.60 -11.11 -16.60
CA SER A 288 -33.92 -11.74 -16.64
C SER A 288 -35.02 -10.72 -16.34
N GLY A 289 -35.31 -9.86 -17.32
CA GLY A 289 -36.59 -9.17 -17.42
C GLY A 289 -37.53 -10.04 -18.27
N PRO A 290 -38.82 -10.18 -17.92
CA PRO A 290 -39.74 -11.04 -18.67
C PRO A 290 -40.04 -10.42 -20.04
N ASP A 291 -40.10 -11.29 -21.06
CA ASP A 291 -40.62 -11.01 -22.40
C ASP A 291 -42.08 -10.54 -22.38
#